data_AF-A0A8C5E2R4-F1
#
_entry.id   AF-A0A8C5E2R4-F1
#
_cell.length_a   1.000
_cell.length_b   1.000
_cell.length_c   1.000
_cell.angle_alpha   90.00
_cell.angle_beta   90.00
_cell.angle_gamma   90.00
#
_symmetry.space_group_name_H-M   'P 1'
#
loop_
_entity.id
_entity.type
_entity.pdbx_description
1 polymer ?
#
loop_
_entity_poly.entity_id
_entity_poly.type
_entity_poly.pdbx_seq_one_letter_code
_entity_poly.pdbx_strand_id
1 'polypeptide(L)'
;SLKMCSMAILPVTVFAATNDRHTTTVPPLKQDDLSLYSVPQQKLRYEEPEAGQLEESVATLRKLVEPYAAWWQDTYSRVKPKIQGVVQLSSDTYAFLKNPPKDLYPRVGIIGFTGILGLFLARGSRIKRIVYPAGLMALSASLYFPEKTAALVKSTGESVYDCAVQSYSVVEKMLSPESKTKNNDSETKR
;
A
#
# COMPACT_ATOMS: atom_id res chain seq x y z
N SER A 1 18.33 -26.61 29.92
CA SER A 1 16.90 -26.61 30.28
C SER A 1 16.41 -25.17 30.25
N LEU A 2 15.56 -24.80 29.28
CA LEU A 2 15.13 -23.41 29.07
C LEU A 2 13.60 -23.36 29.18
N LYS A 3 13.09 -22.58 30.13
CA LYS A 3 11.69 -22.62 30.57
C LYS A 3 10.98 -21.39 30.02
N MET A 4 10.22 -21.55 28.93
CA MET A 4 9.43 -20.45 28.34
C MET A 4 8.26 -20.13 29.29
N CYS A 5 8.28 -18.93 29.88
CA CYS A 5 7.15 -18.42 30.64
C CYS A 5 6.05 -17.95 29.69
N SER A 6 4.88 -18.60 29.77
CA SER A 6 3.64 -18.16 29.14
C SER A 6 3.18 -16.83 29.74
N MET A 7 2.83 -15.86 28.91
CA MET A 7 2.08 -14.67 29.33
C MET A 7 0.60 -14.88 29.03
N ALA A 8 -0.20 -15.09 30.07
CA ALA A 8 -1.66 -15.10 29.98
C ALA A 8 -2.19 -13.67 29.98
N ILE A 9 -3.04 -13.34 29.00
CA ILE A 9 -3.77 -12.07 28.95
C ILE A 9 -5.13 -12.31 29.64
N LEU A 10 -5.42 -11.55 30.70
CA LEU A 10 -6.72 -11.59 31.38
C LEU A 10 -7.68 -10.58 30.73
N PRO A 11 -8.92 -10.97 30.37
CA PRO A 11 -9.93 -10.03 29.90
C PRO A 11 -10.60 -9.30 31.07
N VAL A 12 -10.77 -7.98 30.94
CA VAL A 12 -11.63 -7.18 31.82
C VAL A 12 -13.06 -7.22 31.28
N THR A 13 -14.00 -7.67 32.10
CA THR A 13 -15.44 -7.58 31.83
C THR A 13 -16.03 -6.33 32.48
N VAL A 14 -16.69 -5.49 31.68
CA VAL A 14 -17.44 -4.32 32.17
C VAL A 14 -18.88 -4.73 32.42
N PHE A 15 -19.38 -4.49 33.63
CA PHE A 15 -20.78 -4.75 34.00
C PHE A 15 -21.56 -3.44 33.99
N ALA A 16 -22.43 -3.25 32.99
CA ALA A 16 -23.33 -2.11 32.90
C ALA A 16 -24.67 -2.46 33.55
N ALA A 17 -25.11 -1.68 34.54
CA ALA A 17 -26.32 -1.94 35.31
C ALA A 17 -27.33 -0.78 35.24
N THR A 18 -28.61 -1.18 35.09
CA THR A 18 -29.83 -0.54 35.61
C THR A 18 -30.25 0.84 35.10
N ASN A 19 -31.43 0.93 34.48
CA ASN A 19 -32.70 1.12 35.20
C ASN A 19 -33.93 1.07 34.26
N ASP A 20 -34.91 0.24 34.59
CA ASP A 20 -36.27 0.28 34.02
C ASP A 20 -37.20 1.21 34.82
N ARG A 21 -38.08 1.99 34.16
CA ARG A 21 -39.45 2.32 34.65
C ARG A 21 -40.33 3.17 33.70
N HIS A 22 -41.29 2.50 33.05
CA HIS A 22 -42.76 2.71 33.11
C HIS A 22 -43.41 4.13 33.00
N THR A 23 -44.07 4.39 31.86
CA THR A 23 -45.38 5.09 31.60
C THR A 23 -45.76 6.47 32.21
N THR A 24 -46.25 7.42 31.38
CA THR A 24 -47.67 7.90 31.31
C THR A 24 -47.87 9.21 30.50
N THR A 25 -48.90 9.21 29.63
CA THR A 25 -49.78 10.25 29.02
C THR A 25 -49.54 11.79 29.16
N VAL A 26 -49.95 12.54 28.11
CA VAL A 26 -49.91 14.02 27.87
C VAL A 26 -51.34 14.51 27.48
N PRO A 27 -51.69 15.81 27.25
CA PRO A 27 -51.14 17.15 27.59
C PRO A 27 -52.15 17.92 28.54
N PRO A 28 -52.35 19.28 28.60
CA PRO A 28 -51.74 20.44 27.92
C PRO A 28 -51.43 21.74 28.76
N LEU A 29 -50.64 22.62 28.11
CA LEU A 29 -50.55 24.11 28.15
C LEU A 29 -50.75 24.92 29.45
N LYS A 30 -49.65 25.60 29.85
CA LYS A 30 -49.62 27.08 29.91
C LYS A 30 -48.38 27.62 29.18
N GLN A 31 -48.54 28.75 28.51
CA GLN A 31 -47.58 29.31 27.55
C GLN A 31 -47.02 30.68 28.03
N ASP A 32 -47.10 30.93 29.33
CA ASP A 32 -46.80 32.23 29.96
C ASP A 32 -45.48 32.27 30.74
N ASP A 33 -44.87 31.12 31.07
CA ASP A 33 -43.51 31.05 31.66
C ASP A 33 -42.41 31.18 30.57
N LEU A 34 -42.64 32.10 29.64
CA LEU A 34 -41.77 32.45 28.53
C LEU A 34 -40.59 33.32 29.00
N SER A 35 -39.86 32.85 30.02
CA SER A 35 -38.66 33.49 30.55
C SER A 35 -37.46 33.26 29.63
N LEU A 36 -37.53 33.85 28.43
CA LEU A 36 -36.60 33.63 27.31
C LEU A 36 -35.19 34.21 27.53
N TYR A 37 -34.85 34.65 28.75
CA TYR A 37 -33.56 35.25 29.13
C TYR A 37 -33.06 34.84 30.53
N SER A 38 -33.52 33.70 31.07
CA SER A 38 -33.07 33.19 32.37
C SER A 38 -32.41 31.80 32.28
N VAL A 39 -31.18 31.77 31.75
CA VAL A 39 -30.23 30.66 31.94
C VAL A 39 -29.05 31.24 32.75
N PRO A 40 -28.58 30.58 33.82
CA PRO A 40 -27.71 31.21 34.80
C PRO A 40 -26.39 31.66 34.19
N GLN A 41 -25.69 32.59 34.87
CA GLN A 41 -24.31 32.89 34.52
C GLN A 41 -23.45 31.65 34.71
N GLN A 42 -23.30 30.89 33.62
CA GLN A 42 -22.13 30.07 33.36
C GLN A 42 -20.94 31.01 33.31
N LYS A 43 -20.46 31.36 34.49
CA LYS A 43 -19.09 31.76 34.69
C LYS A 43 -18.28 30.56 34.24
N LEU A 44 -17.89 30.57 32.96
CA LEU A 44 -16.83 29.76 32.38
C LEU A 44 -15.52 30.20 33.05
N ARG A 45 -15.46 29.98 34.36
CA ARG A 45 -14.25 29.94 35.11
C ARG A 45 -13.57 28.70 34.55
N TYR A 46 -12.51 28.93 33.82
CA TYR A 46 -11.50 27.92 33.58
C TYR A 46 -10.88 27.64 34.96
N GLU A 47 -11.59 26.83 35.76
CA GLU A 47 -10.99 26.20 36.91
C GLU A 47 -9.99 25.20 36.32
N GLU A 48 -8.71 25.59 36.44
CA GLU A 48 -7.58 24.69 36.41
C GLU A 48 -8.02 23.38 37.08
N PRO A 49 -8.15 22.26 36.35
CA PRO A 49 -8.77 21.06 36.92
C PRO A 49 -8.01 20.64 38.17
N GLU A 50 -8.76 20.49 39.27
CA GLU A 50 -8.23 20.19 40.59
C GLU A 50 -7.15 19.10 40.53
N ALA A 51 -5.93 19.44 40.97
CA ALA A 51 -4.72 18.63 40.81
C ALA A 51 -4.81 17.31 41.58
N GLY A 52 -5.48 16.31 41.00
CA GLY A 52 -5.79 15.04 41.64
C GLY A 52 -5.95 13.90 40.63
N GLN A 53 -5.03 12.94 40.66
CA GLN A 53 -4.97 11.69 39.88
C GLN A 53 -4.94 11.80 38.35
N LEU A 54 -5.78 12.62 37.72
CA LEU A 54 -5.83 12.79 36.27
C LEU A 54 -4.54 13.42 35.75
N GLU A 55 -4.06 14.49 36.38
CA GLU A 55 -2.77 15.10 36.06
C GLU A 55 -1.60 14.12 36.25
N GLU A 56 -1.63 13.30 37.31
CA GLU A 56 -0.60 12.29 37.57
C GLU A 56 -0.61 11.18 36.51
N SER A 57 -1.80 10.74 36.08
CA SER A 57 -1.95 9.77 34.98
C SER A 57 -1.46 10.34 33.64
N VAL A 58 -1.75 11.62 33.34
CA VAL A 58 -1.28 12.30 32.13
C VAL A 58 0.22 12.59 32.18
N ALA A 59 0.76 12.94 33.35
CA ALA A 59 2.19 13.15 33.57
C ALA A 59 2.99 11.85 33.46
N THR A 60 2.47 10.74 33.99
CA THR A 60 3.08 9.41 33.83
C THR A 60 2.97 8.91 32.39
N LEU A 61 1.84 9.11 31.69
CA LEU A 61 1.75 8.85 30.25
C LEU A 61 2.75 9.68 29.44
N ARG A 62 2.91 10.97 29.79
CA ARG A 62 3.87 11.88 29.15
C ARG A 62 5.30 11.39 29.36
N LYS A 63 5.68 11.03 30.59
CA LYS A 63 6.99 10.44 30.93
C LYS A 63 7.26 9.12 30.18
N LEU A 64 6.24 8.31 29.93
CA LEU A 64 6.36 7.06 29.15
C LEU A 64 6.45 7.30 27.64
N VAL A 65 5.76 8.31 27.11
CA VAL A 65 5.76 8.60 25.67
C VAL A 65 6.94 9.47 25.23
N GLU A 66 7.53 10.25 26.13
CA GLU A 66 8.69 11.12 25.89
C GLU A 66 9.92 10.38 25.28
N PRO A 67 10.40 9.24 25.82
CA PRO A 67 11.49 8.48 25.19
C PRO A 67 11.10 7.88 23.83
N TYR A 68 9.83 7.52 23.64
CA TYR A 68 9.32 7.00 22.36
C TYR A 68 9.26 8.11 21.29
N ALA A 69 8.80 9.30 21.67
CA ALA A 69 8.77 10.49 20.82
C ALA A 69 10.18 10.92 20.41
N ALA A 70 11.15 10.90 21.34
CA ALA A 70 12.55 11.19 21.05
C ALA A 70 13.16 10.21 20.04
N TRP A 71 12.88 8.90 20.17
CA TRP A 71 13.31 7.89 19.20
C TRP A 71 12.69 8.09 17.81
N TRP A 72 11.39 8.42 17.75
CA TRP A 72 10.72 8.77 16.49
C TRP A 72 11.31 10.04 15.84
N GLN A 73 11.71 11.03 16.64
CA GLN A 73 12.35 12.24 16.14
C GLN A 73 13.76 11.97 15.58
N ASP A 74 14.63 11.20 16.25
CA ASP A 74 15.96 10.83 15.70
C ASP A 74 15.80 10.04 14.40
N THR A 75 14.98 8.98 14.41
CA THR A 75 14.78 8.12 13.24
C THR A 75 14.17 8.90 12.07
N TYR A 76 13.18 9.76 12.31
CA TYR A 76 12.64 10.65 11.29
C TYR A 76 13.69 11.62 10.76
N SER A 77 14.49 12.26 11.62
CA SER A 77 15.56 13.18 11.21
C SER A 77 16.64 12.50 10.35
N ARG A 78 16.93 11.22 10.61
CA ARG A 78 17.89 10.38 9.85
C ARG A 78 17.33 9.91 8.51
N VAL A 79 16.02 9.70 8.42
CA VAL A 79 15.34 9.21 7.20
C VAL A 79 14.91 10.37 6.28
N LYS A 80 14.53 11.52 6.84
CA LYS A 80 14.16 12.74 6.10
C LYS A 80 15.14 13.12 4.96
N PRO A 81 16.47 13.25 5.18
CA PRO A 81 17.40 13.57 4.10
C PRO A 81 17.53 12.45 3.07
N LYS A 82 17.33 11.18 3.46
CA LYS A 82 17.31 10.05 2.51
C LYS A 82 16.10 10.11 1.60
N ILE A 83 14.92 10.41 2.15
CA ILE A 83 13.70 10.59 1.35
C ILE A 83 13.85 11.81 0.44
N GLN A 84 14.37 12.93 0.94
CA GLN A 84 14.65 14.12 0.11
C GLN A 84 15.61 13.80 -1.04
N GLY A 85 16.71 13.07 -0.78
CA GLY A 85 17.63 12.63 -1.84
C GLY A 85 17.00 11.68 -2.85
N VAL A 86 16.14 10.75 -2.43
CA VAL A 86 15.39 9.87 -3.34
C VAL A 86 14.34 10.64 -4.17
N VAL A 87 13.69 11.65 -3.59
CA VAL A 87 12.72 12.52 -4.30
C VAL A 87 13.43 13.44 -5.30
N GLN A 88 14.60 13.99 -4.94
CA GLN A 88 15.44 14.75 -5.87
C GLN A 88 15.91 13.86 -7.02
N LEU A 89 16.53 12.71 -6.71
CA LEU A 89 17.00 11.74 -7.71
C LEU A 89 15.87 11.24 -8.61
N SER A 90 14.65 11.03 -8.10
CA SER A 90 13.51 10.64 -8.93
C SER A 90 12.99 11.79 -9.78
N SER A 91 13.01 13.04 -9.29
CA SER A 91 12.65 14.22 -10.09
C SER A 91 13.67 14.51 -11.20
N ASP A 92 14.96 14.33 -10.94
CA ASP A 92 16.04 14.48 -11.92
C ASP A 92 15.94 13.38 -12.97
N THR A 93 15.73 12.13 -12.54
CA THR A 93 15.48 10.99 -13.43
C THR A 93 14.23 11.21 -14.28
N TYR A 94 13.15 11.76 -13.70
CA TYR A 94 11.93 12.07 -14.43
C TYR A 94 12.13 13.19 -15.47
N ALA A 95 12.87 14.25 -15.13
CA ALA A 95 13.23 15.31 -16.08
C ALA A 95 14.07 14.75 -17.26
N PHE A 96 14.97 13.81 -16.98
CA PHE A 96 15.78 13.10 -17.97
C PHE A 96 14.96 12.16 -18.87
N LEU A 97 13.99 11.44 -18.28
CA LEU A 97 13.04 10.58 -19.01
C LEU A 97 12.01 11.36 -19.83
N LYS A 98 11.72 12.62 -19.46
CA LYS A 98 10.75 13.48 -20.16
C LYS A 98 11.28 14.04 -21.49
N ASN A 99 12.61 14.16 -21.63
CA ASN A 99 13.28 14.50 -22.90
C ASN A 99 14.36 13.45 -23.23
N PRO A 100 13.98 12.19 -23.53
CA PRO A 100 14.95 11.11 -23.65
C PRO A 100 15.72 11.23 -24.97
N PRO A 101 17.06 11.43 -24.98
CA PRO A 101 17.85 11.16 -26.17
C PRO A 101 17.63 9.73 -26.64
N LYS A 102 17.50 9.56 -27.96
CA LYS A 102 16.99 8.34 -28.63
C LYS A 102 17.79 7.06 -28.32
N ASP A 103 18.99 7.20 -27.78
CA ASP A 103 19.90 6.12 -27.37
C ASP A 103 19.65 5.54 -25.97
N LEU A 104 18.82 6.17 -25.12
CA LEU A 104 18.69 5.75 -23.71
C LEU A 104 17.96 4.43 -23.52
N TYR A 105 16.80 4.23 -24.13
CA TYR A 105 16.01 3.01 -23.92
C TYR A 105 16.77 1.72 -24.28
N PRO A 106 17.48 1.64 -25.43
CA PRO A 106 18.32 0.47 -25.73
C PRO A 106 19.43 0.28 -24.69
N ARG A 107 20.15 1.35 -24.31
CA ARG A 107 21.29 1.26 -23.37
C ARG A 107 20.84 0.89 -21.96
N VAL A 108 19.84 1.55 -21.41
CA VAL A 108 19.27 1.26 -20.08
C VAL A 108 18.62 -0.11 -20.07
N GLY A 109 17.94 -0.51 -21.15
CA GLY A 109 17.40 -1.86 -21.32
C GLY A 109 18.48 -2.94 -21.25
N ILE A 110 19.57 -2.80 -22.02
CA ILE A 110 20.70 -3.73 -22.01
C ILE A 110 21.40 -3.73 -20.62
N ILE A 111 21.66 -2.58 -20.03
CA ILE A 111 22.32 -2.49 -18.70
C ILE A 111 21.45 -3.11 -17.60
N GLY A 112 20.15 -2.82 -17.59
CA GLY A 112 19.20 -3.40 -16.63
C GLY A 112 19.05 -4.91 -16.83
N PHE A 113 18.91 -5.37 -18.08
CA PHE A 113 18.80 -6.79 -18.40
C PHE A 113 20.07 -7.57 -18.05
N THR A 114 21.25 -7.04 -18.36
CA THR A 114 22.54 -7.66 -17.98
C THR A 114 22.73 -7.69 -16.46
N GLY A 115 22.25 -6.68 -15.72
CA GLY A 115 22.21 -6.70 -14.26
C GLY A 115 21.31 -7.79 -13.67
N ILE A 116 20.08 -7.94 -14.18
CA ILE A 116 19.14 -8.99 -13.74
C ILE A 116 19.67 -10.38 -14.12
N LEU A 117 20.16 -10.55 -15.35
CA LEU A 117 20.75 -11.80 -15.83
C LEU A 117 22.00 -12.17 -15.03
N GLY A 118 22.85 -11.17 -14.73
CA GLY A 118 24.01 -11.32 -13.86
C GLY A 118 23.64 -11.73 -12.44
N LEU A 119 22.61 -11.13 -11.84
CA LEU A 119 22.10 -11.52 -10.52
C LEU A 119 21.51 -12.95 -10.52
N PHE A 120 20.81 -13.33 -11.59
CA PHE A 120 20.23 -14.66 -11.79
C PHE A 120 21.32 -15.75 -11.91
N LEU A 121 22.42 -15.44 -12.60
CA LEU A 121 23.62 -16.29 -12.65
C LEU A 121 24.39 -16.30 -11.31
N ALA A 122 24.59 -15.15 -10.68
CA ALA A 122 25.37 -15.02 -9.44
C ALA A 122 24.71 -15.69 -8.22
N ARG A 123 23.37 -15.66 -8.13
CA ARG A 123 22.59 -16.40 -7.11
C ARG A 123 22.42 -17.89 -7.46
N GLY A 124 23.17 -18.39 -8.44
CA GLY A 124 22.95 -19.63 -9.19
C GLY A 124 23.31 -20.94 -8.50
N SER A 125 22.66 -21.28 -7.37
CA SER A 125 22.69 -22.65 -6.82
C SER A 125 21.69 -23.58 -7.52
N ARG A 126 20.47 -23.10 -7.79
CA ARG A 126 19.37 -23.93 -8.36
C ARG A 126 19.14 -23.73 -9.86
N ILE A 127 19.33 -22.51 -10.36
CA ILE A 127 19.10 -22.15 -11.76
C ILE A 127 20.07 -22.87 -12.70
N LYS A 128 21.39 -22.77 -12.44
CA LYS A 128 22.43 -23.46 -13.21
C LYS A 128 22.20 -24.97 -13.26
N ARG A 129 21.65 -25.55 -12.18
CA ARG A 129 21.35 -26.98 -12.07
C ARG A 129 20.19 -27.45 -12.98
N ILE A 130 19.36 -26.53 -13.48
CA ILE A 130 18.28 -26.81 -14.44
C ILE A 130 18.71 -26.37 -15.85
N VAL A 131 19.22 -25.14 -16.00
CA VAL A 131 19.60 -24.57 -17.30
C VAL A 131 20.71 -25.37 -17.98
N TYR A 132 21.69 -25.88 -17.22
CA TYR A 132 22.81 -26.63 -17.80
C TYR A 132 22.37 -27.98 -18.41
N PRO A 133 21.69 -28.90 -17.69
CA PRO A 133 21.19 -30.13 -18.30
C PRO A 133 20.07 -29.88 -19.32
N ALA A 134 19.16 -28.93 -19.11
CA ALA A 134 18.10 -28.64 -20.09
C ALA A 134 18.67 -28.06 -21.40
N GLY A 135 19.63 -27.15 -21.31
CA GLY A 135 20.32 -26.60 -22.48
C GLY A 135 21.14 -27.65 -23.22
N LEU A 136 21.86 -28.53 -22.50
CA LEU A 136 22.58 -29.64 -23.11
C LEU A 136 21.65 -30.68 -23.75
N MET A 137 20.49 -30.98 -23.14
CA MET A 137 19.45 -31.85 -23.71
C MET A 137 18.84 -31.23 -24.98
N ALA A 138 18.57 -29.93 -25.00
CA ALA A 138 18.04 -29.23 -26.17
C ALA A 138 19.08 -29.20 -27.32
N LEU A 139 20.34 -28.89 -27.01
CA LEU A 139 21.43 -28.90 -27.97
C LEU A 139 21.72 -30.30 -28.51
N SER A 140 21.73 -31.33 -27.65
CA SER A 140 21.95 -32.71 -28.09
C SER A 140 20.80 -33.23 -28.94
N ALA A 141 19.54 -32.94 -28.59
CA ALA A 141 18.39 -33.26 -29.42
C ALA A 141 18.42 -32.54 -30.78
N SER A 142 18.84 -31.27 -30.80
CA SER A 142 18.97 -30.47 -32.03
C SER A 142 20.06 -30.99 -32.96
N LEU A 143 21.22 -31.37 -32.42
CA LEU A 143 22.33 -31.95 -33.18
C LEU A 143 22.04 -33.39 -33.65
N TYR A 144 21.35 -34.19 -32.84
CA TYR A 144 21.11 -35.61 -33.12
C TYR A 144 19.91 -35.83 -34.07
N PHE A 145 18.88 -34.99 -34.01
CA PHE A 145 17.73 -35.04 -34.93
C PHE A 145 17.24 -33.63 -35.33
N PRO A 146 17.92 -32.94 -36.26
CA PRO A 146 17.54 -31.60 -36.71
C PRO A 146 16.15 -31.55 -37.37
N GLU A 147 15.80 -32.56 -38.17
CA GLU A 147 14.47 -32.68 -38.81
C GLU A 147 13.31 -32.72 -37.80
N LYS A 148 13.45 -33.52 -36.74
CA LYS A 148 12.41 -33.72 -35.72
C LYS A 148 12.30 -32.52 -34.79
N THR A 149 13.43 -31.90 -34.45
CA THR A 149 13.45 -30.68 -33.64
C THR A 149 12.94 -29.47 -34.43
N ALA A 150 13.26 -29.31 -35.71
CA ALA A 150 12.73 -28.23 -36.55
C ALA A 150 11.20 -28.28 -36.70
N ALA A 151 10.62 -29.47 -36.86
CA ALA A 151 9.16 -29.64 -36.89
C ALA A 151 8.50 -29.28 -35.55
N LEU A 152 9.08 -29.74 -34.43
CA LEU A 152 8.58 -29.42 -33.08
C LEU A 152 8.74 -27.93 -32.72
N VAL A 153 9.85 -27.31 -33.12
CA VAL A 153 10.11 -25.88 -32.91
C VAL A 153 9.14 -25.02 -33.71
N LYS A 154 8.78 -25.43 -34.94
CA LYS A 154 7.74 -24.74 -35.73
C LYS A 154 6.37 -24.82 -35.06
N SER A 155 5.90 -26.03 -34.74
CA SER A 155 4.56 -26.20 -34.12
C SER A 155 4.44 -25.54 -32.74
N THR A 156 5.49 -25.61 -31.92
CA THR A 156 5.56 -24.91 -30.63
C THR A 156 5.65 -23.39 -30.83
N GLY A 157 6.42 -22.95 -31.84
CA GLY A 157 6.65 -21.56 -32.17
C GLY A 157 5.37 -20.84 -32.59
N GLU A 158 4.54 -21.45 -33.43
CA GLU A 158 3.24 -20.89 -33.84
C GLU A 158 2.30 -20.72 -32.63
N SER A 159 2.19 -21.73 -31.76
CA SER A 159 1.35 -21.63 -30.54
C SER A 159 1.83 -20.54 -29.57
N VAL A 160 3.14 -20.39 -29.39
CA VAL A 160 3.71 -19.32 -28.55
C VAL A 160 3.55 -17.95 -29.21
N TYR A 161 3.65 -17.86 -30.54
CA TYR A 161 3.43 -16.63 -31.29
C TYR A 161 1.97 -16.18 -31.20
N ASP A 162 1.00 -17.06 -31.41
CA ASP A 162 -0.42 -16.76 -31.24
C ASP A 162 -0.75 -16.31 -29.82
N CYS A 163 -0.18 -16.98 -28.80
CA CYS A 163 -0.30 -16.58 -27.41
C CYS A 163 0.29 -15.18 -27.16
N ALA A 164 1.46 -14.87 -27.75
CA ALA A 164 2.09 -13.56 -27.66
C ALA A 164 1.22 -12.47 -28.32
N VAL A 165 0.71 -12.70 -29.53
CA VAL A 165 -0.19 -11.78 -30.26
C VAL A 165 -1.48 -11.55 -29.47
N GLN A 166 -2.09 -12.60 -28.92
CA GLN A 166 -3.26 -12.48 -28.04
C GLN A 166 -2.92 -11.65 -26.80
N SER A 167 -1.81 -11.94 -26.10
CA SER A 167 -1.40 -11.20 -24.90
C SER A 167 -1.18 -9.70 -25.19
N TYR A 168 -0.58 -9.38 -26.34
CA TYR A 168 -0.37 -8.01 -26.78
C TYR A 168 -1.72 -7.30 -27.01
N SER A 169 -2.66 -7.94 -27.71
CA SER A 169 -4.01 -7.40 -27.94
C SER A 169 -4.84 -7.20 -26.66
N VAL A 170 -4.60 -8.02 -25.62
CA VAL A 170 -5.23 -7.86 -24.30
C VAL A 170 -4.60 -6.71 -23.52
N VAL A 171 -3.26 -6.59 -23.56
CA VAL A 171 -2.54 -5.49 -22.92
C VAL A 171 -2.89 -4.15 -23.59
N GLU A 172 -2.98 -4.07 -24.92
CA GLU A 172 -3.44 -2.86 -25.62
C GLU A 172 -4.85 -2.44 -25.17
N LYS A 173 -5.79 -3.39 -25.02
CA LYS A 173 -7.15 -3.11 -24.52
C LYS A 173 -7.18 -2.63 -23.07
N MET A 174 -6.24 -3.07 -22.22
CA MET A 174 -6.12 -2.59 -20.84
C MET A 174 -5.36 -1.27 -20.72
N LEU A 175 -4.38 -1.02 -21.59
CA LEU A 175 -3.54 0.18 -21.60
C LEU A 175 -4.21 1.36 -22.32
N SER A 176 -5.04 1.07 -23.32
CA SER A 176 -5.88 2.03 -24.03
C SER A 176 -7.37 1.77 -23.74
N PRO A 177 -7.86 2.01 -22.51
CA PRO A 177 -9.29 2.11 -22.25
C PRO A 177 -9.79 3.35 -22.99
N GLU A 178 -10.22 3.18 -24.23
CA GLU A 178 -10.56 4.29 -25.13
C GLU A 178 -11.58 5.21 -24.45
N SER A 179 -11.31 6.51 -24.51
CA SER A 179 -11.99 7.58 -23.77
C SER A 179 -13.40 7.88 -24.27
N LYS A 180 -14.23 6.85 -24.46
CA LYS A 180 -15.64 6.95 -24.87
C LYS A 180 -16.56 7.22 -23.68
N THR A 181 -16.22 8.24 -22.89
CA THR A 181 -17.24 9.03 -22.20
C THR A 181 -17.98 9.85 -23.28
N LYS A 182 -18.93 9.21 -23.95
CA LYS A 182 -19.94 9.95 -24.71
C LYS A 182 -20.83 10.70 -23.71
N ASN A 183 -20.51 11.97 -23.47
CA ASN A 183 -21.47 12.91 -22.90
C ASN A 183 -22.63 13.05 -23.90
N ASN A 184 -23.70 12.30 -23.66
CA ASN A 184 -24.99 12.42 -24.36
C ASN A 184 -26.13 12.40 -23.32
N ASP A 185 -25.97 13.13 -22.22
CA ASP A 185 -27.03 13.47 -21.27
C ASP A 185 -27.20 15.00 -21.24
N SER A 186 -27.70 15.56 -22.34
CA SER A 186 -28.36 16.87 -22.36
C SER A 186 -28.99 17.17 -23.73
N GLU A 187 -30.19 16.65 -24.00
CA GLU A 187 -31.30 17.52 -24.41
C GLU A 187 -32.66 16.81 -24.32
N THR A 188 -33.44 17.18 -23.31
CA THR A 188 -34.89 16.99 -23.28
C THR A 188 -35.54 18.37 -23.41
N LYS A 189 -35.84 18.82 -24.65
CA LYS A 189 -36.89 19.84 -24.90
C LYS A 189 -37.21 20.11 -26.39
N ARG A 190 -38.14 19.35 -26.97
CA ARG A 190 -39.43 19.85 -27.50
C ARG A 190 -40.24 18.74 -28.17
#